data_AF-A0A3M1SVY5-F1
#
_entry.id   AF-A0A3M1SVY5-F1
#
_cell.length_a   1.000
_cell.length_b   1.000
_cell.length_c   1.000
_cell.angle_alpha   90.00
_cell.angle_beta   90.00
_cell.angle_gamma   90.00
#
_symmetry.space_group_name_H-M   'P 1'
#
loop_
_entity.id
_entity.type
_entity.pdbx_description
1 polymer ?
#
loop_
_entity_poly.entity_id
_entity_poly.type
_entity_poly.pdbx_seq_one_letter_code
_entity_poly.pdbx_strand_id
1 'polypeptide(L)'
;MISILKTALLLFLLVIPYFDSIVVAQRKFSRTYPASKNIRLQLINRTGTITVEGWDKEEIQINADLESPPAIISPQNLTGTIVINVVKDNQGREDVGSVNFYIRMPHTASVSIETLIGNLNVSNISGGLVRAHVTSEGDIRLINISALSVSAENVMGDIFFDGDIKPGGTYRFSSISGVITLRIPFESSFRIVATAPSTRDIFVDSLLDFGLRFVSEGRRVIGQVGGGDATINVINQRGRIVFLRR
;
A
#
# COMPACT_ATOMS: atom_id res chain seq x y z
N MET A 1 -34.05 -70.86 -49.23
CA MET A 1 -32.62 -70.49 -49.07
C MET A 1 -32.55 -68.97 -49.04
N ILE A 2 -32.44 -68.37 -47.85
CA ILE A 2 -31.96 -67.00 -47.54
C ILE A 2 -31.83 -66.96 -46.01
N SER A 3 -30.61 -66.69 -45.51
CA SER A 3 -30.28 -66.56 -44.09
C SER A 3 -30.46 -65.11 -43.62
N ILE A 4 -30.82 -64.90 -42.35
CA ILE A 4 -30.78 -63.58 -41.71
C ILE A 4 -29.88 -63.69 -40.48
N LEU A 5 -28.74 -62.99 -40.58
CA LEU A 5 -27.68 -62.86 -39.59
C LEU A 5 -28.14 -61.87 -38.50
N LYS A 6 -28.12 -62.27 -37.22
CA LYS A 6 -28.39 -61.37 -36.08
C LYS A 6 -27.07 -60.76 -35.60
N THR A 7 -26.92 -59.45 -35.79
CA THR A 7 -25.81 -58.66 -35.26
C THR A 7 -26.14 -58.22 -33.82
N ALA A 8 -25.35 -58.63 -32.84
CA ALA A 8 -25.46 -58.19 -31.45
C ALA A 8 -24.58 -56.97 -31.21
N LEU A 9 -25.16 -55.87 -30.71
CA LEU A 9 -24.46 -54.63 -30.38
C LEU A 9 -24.16 -54.62 -28.86
N LEU A 10 -22.88 -54.61 -28.49
CA LEU A 10 -22.42 -54.44 -27.10
C LEU A 10 -22.46 -52.95 -26.72
N LEU A 11 -23.15 -52.61 -25.63
CA LEU A 11 -23.17 -51.26 -25.06
C LEU A 11 -22.10 -51.17 -23.95
N PHE A 12 -21.09 -50.31 -24.14
CA PHE A 12 -20.07 -50.03 -23.12
C PHE A 12 -20.55 -48.87 -22.23
N LEU A 13 -20.76 -49.12 -20.94
CA LEU A 13 -21.16 -48.09 -19.97
C LEU A 13 -19.91 -47.33 -19.51
N LEU A 14 -19.82 -46.04 -19.83
CA LEU A 14 -18.72 -45.16 -19.41
C LEU A 14 -19.02 -44.63 -18.00
N VAL A 15 -18.23 -45.04 -17.00
CA VAL A 15 -18.30 -44.48 -15.65
C VAL A 15 -17.43 -43.23 -15.61
N ILE A 16 -18.04 -42.04 -15.48
CA ILE A 16 -17.33 -40.77 -15.32
C ILE A 16 -17.09 -40.56 -13.81
N PRO A 17 -15.84 -40.53 -13.33
CA PRO A 17 -15.57 -40.19 -11.93
C PRO A 17 -15.85 -38.70 -11.71
N TYR A 18 -16.80 -38.40 -10.83
CA TYR A 18 -17.00 -37.06 -10.27
C TYR A 18 -15.88 -36.79 -9.27
N PHE A 19 -14.93 -35.94 -9.65
CA PHE A 19 -14.00 -35.34 -8.69
C PHE A 19 -14.71 -34.15 -8.02
N ASP A 20 -15.13 -34.33 -6.77
CA ASP A 20 -15.55 -33.20 -5.93
C ASP A 20 -14.33 -32.31 -5.68
N SER A 21 -14.29 -31.20 -6.40
CA SER A 21 -13.31 -30.15 -6.13
C SER A 21 -13.70 -29.48 -4.82
N ILE A 22 -12.93 -29.68 -3.75
CA ILE A 22 -13.09 -28.91 -2.52
C ILE A 22 -12.67 -27.48 -2.84
N VAL A 23 -13.62 -26.64 -3.23
CA VAL A 23 -13.43 -25.20 -3.27
C VAL A 23 -13.38 -24.74 -1.82
N VAL A 24 -12.18 -24.48 -1.30
CA VAL A 24 -12.02 -23.72 -0.06
C VAL A 24 -12.58 -22.33 -0.32
N ALA A 25 -13.81 -22.08 0.10
CA ALA A 25 -14.48 -20.81 -0.10
C ALA A 25 -13.69 -19.71 0.66
N GLN A 26 -12.96 -18.88 -0.09
CA GLN A 26 -12.36 -17.66 0.44
C GLN A 26 -13.45 -16.82 1.09
N ARG A 27 -13.31 -16.52 2.38
CA ARG A 27 -14.36 -15.82 3.12
C ARG A 27 -14.22 -14.33 2.84
N LYS A 28 -15.33 -13.67 2.46
CA LYS A 28 -15.35 -12.24 2.18
C LYS A 28 -15.91 -11.45 3.34
N PHE A 29 -15.39 -10.24 3.53
CA PHE A 29 -15.92 -9.22 4.43
C PHE A 29 -16.29 -7.98 3.62
N SER A 30 -17.44 -7.37 3.92
CA SER A 30 -17.85 -6.12 3.30
C SER A 30 -18.66 -5.26 4.28
N ARG A 31 -18.27 -3.99 4.43
CA ARG A 31 -18.99 -2.97 5.19
C ARG A 31 -18.85 -1.61 4.52
N THR A 32 -19.90 -0.80 4.62
CA THR A 32 -19.89 0.60 4.18
C THR A 32 -20.26 1.49 5.34
N TYR A 33 -19.56 2.62 5.47
CA TYR A 33 -19.82 3.66 6.47
C TYR A 33 -20.04 5.00 5.77
N PRO A 34 -21.02 5.82 6.20
CA PRO A 34 -21.11 7.19 5.74
C PRO A 34 -19.85 7.96 6.14
N ALA A 35 -19.34 8.81 5.26
CA ALA A 35 -18.16 9.62 5.54
C ALA A 35 -18.55 11.03 5.98
N SER A 36 -18.26 11.38 7.23
CA SER A 36 -18.27 12.79 7.63
C SER A 36 -17.07 13.52 7.02
N LYS A 37 -17.11 14.87 7.02
CA LYS A 37 -15.93 15.68 6.67
C LYS A 37 -14.72 15.22 7.50
N ASN A 38 -13.56 15.11 6.86
CA ASN A 38 -12.29 14.69 7.47
C ASN A 38 -12.26 13.27 8.05
N ILE A 39 -13.06 12.34 7.50
CA ILE A 39 -13.01 10.95 7.95
C ILE A 39 -11.59 10.37 7.88
N ARG A 40 -11.25 9.53 8.86
CA ARG A 40 -9.95 8.88 8.96
C ARG A 40 -10.10 7.37 8.96
N LEU A 41 -9.20 6.69 8.25
CA LEU A 41 -8.99 5.25 8.40
C LEU A 41 -7.73 5.01 9.24
N GLN A 42 -7.85 4.17 10.26
CA GLN A 42 -6.73 3.57 10.97
C GLN A 42 -6.85 2.05 10.85
N LEU A 43 -5.92 1.42 10.14
CA LEU A 43 -5.94 -0.01 9.89
C LEU A 43 -4.60 -0.63 10.24
N ILE A 44 -4.62 -1.63 11.11
CA ILE A 44 -3.46 -2.47 11.43
C ILE A 44 -3.79 -3.90 11.00
N ASN A 45 -2.99 -4.43 10.09
CA ASN A 45 -3.04 -5.80 9.61
C ASN A 45 -1.83 -6.60 10.10
N ARG A 46 -1.90 -7.93 10.00
CA ARG A 46 -0.77 -8.82 10.29
C ARG A 46 -0.08 -9.23 9.00
N THR A 47 -0.82 -9.82 8.07
CA THR A 47 -0.30 -10.21 6.76
C THR A 47 -1.32 -9.92 5.67
N GLY A 48 -0.83 -9.63 4.47
CA GLY A 48 -1.66 -9.39 3.28
C GLY A 48 -1.62 -7.94 2.79
N THR A 49 -2.20 -7.72 1.61
CA THR A 49 -2.14 -6.43 0.93
C THR A 49 -3.25 -5.50 1.41
N ILE A 50 -2.94 -4.22 1.61
CA ILE A 50 -3.94 -3.17 1.84
C ILE A 50 -3.92 -2.22 0.65
N THR A 51 -5.05 -2.13 -0.05
CA THR A 51 -5.25 -1.17 -1.13
C THR A 51 -6.32 -0.16 -0.73
N VAL A 52 -5.97 1.12 -0.76
CA VAL A 52 -6.85 2.26 -0.48
C VAL A 52 -6.93 3.14 -1.72
N GLU A 53 -8.14 3.43 -2.18
CA GLU A 53 -8.41 4.25 -3.35
C GLU A 53 -9.38 5.39 -3.01
N GLY A 54 -8.97 6.61 -3.32
CA GLY A 54 -9.85 7.78 -3.26
C GLY A 54 -10.90 7.77 -4.38
N TRP A 55 -12.14 8.13 -4.06
CA TRP A 55 -13.26 8.23 -5.01
C TRP A 55 -14.19 9.42 -4.74
N ASP A 56 -15.15 9.63 -5.64
CA ASP A 56 -16.09 10.76 -5.63
C ASP A 56 -17.27 10.62 -4.66
N LYS A 57 -17.34 9.53 -3.88
CA LYS A 57 -18.46 9.30 -2.95
C LYS A 57 -18.12 9.67 -1.51
N GLU A 58 -19.11 10.21 -0.81
CA GLU A 58 -19.06 10.52 0.62
C GLU A 58 -19.31 9.29 1.51
N GLU A 59 -18.66 8.17 1.19
CA GLU A 59 -18.75 6.93 1.96
C GLU A 59 -17.40 6.22 1.97
N ILE A 60 -17.13 5.44 3.02
CA ILE A 60 -16.03 4.49 3.06
C ILE A 60 -16.60 3.10 2.80
N GLN A 61 -16.14 2.45 1.73
CA GLN A 61 -16.42 1.06 1.46
C GLN A 61 -15.20 0.21 1.79
N ILE A 62 -15.38 -0.77 2.67
CA ILE A 62 -14.33 -1.67 3.14
C ILE A 62 -14.69 -3.07 2.67
N ASN A 63 -13.89 -3.61 1.74
CA ASN A 63 -13.95 -5.00 1.34
C ASN A 63 -12.67 -5.71 1.78
N ALA A 64 -12.77 -6.97 2.17
CA ALA A 64 -11.60 -7.79 2.41
C ALA A 64 -11.84 -9.24 2.01
N ASP A 65 -10.80 -9.86 1.47
CA ASP A 65 -10.73 -11.30 1.24
C ASP A 65 -9.88 -11.94 2.35
N LEU A 66 -10.46 -12.93 3.04
CA LEU A 66 -9.88 -13.64 4.17
C LEU A 66 -9.38 -15.02 3.72
N GLU A 67 -8.08 -15.24 3.84
CA GLU A 67 -7.50 -16.56 3.66
C GLU A 67 -7.81 -17.47 4.85
N SER A 68 -7.83 -18.78 4.61
CA SER A 68 -8.05 -19.76 5.67
C SER A 68 -6.76 -20.01 6.47
N PRO A 69 -6.82 -20.16 7.80
CA PRO A 69 -7.97 -19.93 8.68
C PRO A 69 -8.40 -18.45 8.75
N PRO A 70 -9.70 -18.13 8.60
CA PRO A 70 -10.15 -16.75 8.45
C PRO A 70 -9.88 -15.91 9.71
N ALA A 71 -9.40 -14.70 9.50
CA ALA A 71 -9.26 -13.69 10.55
C ALA A 71 -10.64 -13.19 11.02
N ILE A 72 -10.69 -12.79 12.28
CA ILE A 72 -11.75 -11.97 12.85
C ILE A 72 -11.46 -10.51 12.47
N ILE A 73 -12.46 -9.79 11.99
CA ILE A 73 -12.37 -8.35 11.70
C ILE A 73 -13.56 -7.66 12.34
N SER A 74 -13.31 -6.67 13.20
CA SER A 74 -14.33 -5.90 13.90
C SER A 74 -14.06 -4.39 13.79
N PRO A 75 -14.48 -3.74 12.69
CA PRO A 75 -14.26 -2.30 12.54
C PRO A 75 -15.07 -1.51 13.57
N GLN A 76 -14.48 -0.44 14.10
CA GLN A 76 -15.10 0.47 15.05
C GLN A 76 -15.17 1.87 14.45
N ASN A 77 -16.33 2.53 14.56
CA ASN A 77 -16.47 3.93 14.18
C ASN A 77 -16.38 4.82 15.43
N LEU A 78 -15.24 5.47 15.60
CA LEU A 78 -14.92 6.34 16.73
C LEU A 78 -14.86 7.79 16.23
N THR A 79 -15.99 8.50 16.31
CA THR A 79 -16.07 9.96 16.05
C THR A 79 -15.38 10.37 14.74
N GLY A 80 -15.76 9.74 13.62
CA GLY A 80 -15.18 10.05 12.31
C GLY A 80 -13.83 9.38 12.04
N THR A 81 -13.41 8.42 12.88
CA THR A 81 -12.29 7.52 12.60
C THR A 81 -12.80 6.08 12.53
N ILE A 82 -12.60 5.42 11.40
CA ILE A 82 -12.81 3.98 11.27
C ILE A 82 -11.52 3.27 11.69
N VAL A 83 -11.60 2.50 12.76
CA VAL A 83 -10.48 1.72 13.31
C VAL A 83 -10.69 0.25 13.01
N ILE A 84 -9.70 -0.37 12.38
CA ILE A 84 -9.63 -1.82 12.14
C ILE A 84 -8.29 -2.31 12.70
N ASN A 85 -8.31 -3.29 13.59
CA ASN A 85 -7.09 -3.83 14.17
C ASN A 85 -7.14 -5.36 14.16
N VAL A 86 -6.72 -5.94 13.03
CA VAL A 86 -6.74 -7.40 12.80
C VAL A 86 -5.86 -8.12 13.82
N VAL A 87 -4.74 -7.49 14.22
CA VAL A 87 -3.84 -8.04 15.25
C VAL A 87 -4.56 -8.16 16.60
N LYS A 88 -5.25 -7.09 17.03
CA LYS A 88 -6.01 -7.06 18.27
C LYS A 88 -7.21 -8.01 18.23
N ASP A 89 -7.94 -8.04 17.12
CA ASP A 89 -9.17 -8.84 16.96
C ASP A 89 -8.88 -10.36 16.95
N ASN A 90 -7.62 -10.77 16.73
CA ASN A 90 -7.20 -12.17 16.69
C ASN A 90 -6.11 -12.50 17.74
N GLN A 91 -6.06 -11.77 18.85
CA GLN A 91 -5.14 -12.09 19.93
C GLN A 91 -5.30 -13.54 20.42
N GLY A 92 -4.18 -14.22 20.65
CA GLY A 92 -4.15 -15.63 21.04
C GLY A 92 -4.33 -16.62 19.88
N ARG A 93 -4.52 -16.14 18.64
CA ARG A 93 -4.56 -16.99 17.45
C ARG A 93 -3.27 -16.88 16.63
N GLU A 94 -2.53 -17.98 16.56
CA GLU A 94 -1.27 -18.02 15.79
C GLU A 94 -1.50 -18.34 14.31
N ASP A 95 -2.60 -19.03 13.99
CA ASP A 95 -2.93 -19.63 12.70
C ASP A 95 -3.76 -18.72 11.78
N VAL A 96 -3.72 -17.40 11.96
CA VAL A 96 -4.55 -16.46 11.21
C VAL A 96 -4.02 -16.29 9.79
N GLY A 97 -4.83 -16.62 8.79
CA GLY A 97 -4.53 -16.40 7.38
C GLY A 97 -4.46 -14.92 7.01
N SER A 98 -3.88 -14.63 5.84
CA SER A 98 -3.74 -13.24 5.37
C SER A 98 -5.08 -12.58 5.11
N VAL A 99 -5.09 -11.26 5.28
CA VAL A 99 -6.25 -10.42 4.98
C VAL A 99 -5.87 -9.43 3.90
N ASN A 100 -6.54 -9.52 2.76
CA ASN A 100 -6.34 -8.61 1.64
C ASN A 100 -7.47 -7.59 1.61
N PHE A 101 -7.16 -6.32 1.92
CA PHE A 101 -8.14 -5.24 1.97
C PHE A 101 -8.20 -4.47 0.65
N TYR A 102 -9.40 -4.18 0.18
CA TYR A 102 -9.69 -3.20 -0.85
C TYR A 102 -10.69 -2.18 -0.33
N ILE A 103 -10.22 -0.94 -0.15
CA ILE A 103 -10.95 0.12 0.53
C ILE A 103 -11.11 1.31 -0.40
N ARG A 104 -12.35 1.79 -0.55
CA ARG A 104 -12.64 3.05 -1.24
C ARG A 104 -13.11 4.09 -0.26
N MET A 105 -12.65 5.33 -0.38
CA MET A 105 -12.98 6.42 0.56
C MET A 105 -12.94 7.78 -0.13
N PRO A 106 -13.59 8.83 0.40
CA PRO A 106 -13.56 10.14 -0.23
C PRO A 106 -12.12 10.63 -0.42
N HIS A 107 -11.83 11.34 -1.51
CA HIS A 107 -10.49 11.88 -1.77
C HIS A 107 -9.91 12.68 -0.59
N THR A 108 -10.76 13.39 0.16
CA THR A 108 -10.38 14.23 1.30
C THR A 108 -10.09 13.45 2.59
N ALA A 109 -10.21 12.12 2.59
CA ALA A 109 -10.00 11.29 3.77
C ALA A 109 -8.52 11.24 4.20
N SER A 110 -8.30 10.96 5.49
CA SER A 110 -6.95 10.68 6.01
C SER A 110 -6.72 9.19 6.15
N VAL A 111 -5.54 8.71 5.78
CA VAL A 111 -5.21 7.28 5.75
C VAL A 111 -4.03 7.00 6.66
N SER A 112 -4.19 6.07 7.61
CA SER A 112 -3.09 5.50 8.38
C SER A 112 -3.21 3.98 8.36
N ILE A 113 -2.36 3.34 7.57
CA ILE A 113 -2.36 1.89 7.36
C ILE A 113 -1.02 1.29 7.77
N GLU A 114 -1.09 0.10 8.37
CA GLU A 114 0.06 -0.65 8.83
C GLU A 114 -0.13 -2.14 8.58
N THR A 115 0.93 -2.84 8.19
CA THR A 115 0.97 -4.30 8.13
C THR A 115 2.34 -4.81 8.56
N LEU A 116 2.41 -6.02 9.09
CA LEU A 116 3.70 -6.65 9.39
C LEU A 116 4.35 -7.18 8.11
N ILE A 117 3.62 -7.93 7.30
CA ILE A 117 4.07 -8.41 5.98
C ILE A 117 3.00 -8.13 4.93
N GLY A 118 3.40 -7.62 3.77
CA GLY A 118 2.52 -7.38 2.62
C GLY A 118 2.58 -5.96 2.11
N ASN A 119 1.95 -5.74 0.96
CA ASN A 119 2.07 -4.49 0.23
C ASN A 119 1.02 -3.47 0.66
N LEU A 120 1.41 -2.19 0.65
CA LEU A 120 0.51 -1.07 0.92
C LEU A 120 0.39 -0.21 -0.33
N ASN A 121 -0.82 -0.14 -0.87
CA ASN A 121 -1.13 0.68 -2.04
C ASN A 121 -2.12 1.76 -1.65
N VAL A 122 -1.78 3.03 -1.85
CA VAL A 122 -2.69 4.17 -1.63
C VAL A 122 -2.72 5.02 -2.88
N SER A 123 -3.92 5.27 -3.40
CA SER A 123 -4.11 6.10 -4.59
C SER A 123 -5.19 7.17 -4.42
N ASN A 124 -5.03 8.28 -5.14
CA ASN A 124 -6.05 9.33 -5.30
C ASN A 124 -6.51 9.98 -3.98
N ILE A 125 -5.61 10.16 -3.01
CA ILE A 125 -5.93 10.82 -1.73
C ILE A 125 -5.38 12.24 -1.71
N SER A 126 -6.26 13.20 -1.42
CA SER A 126 -5.98 14.63 -1.26
C SER A 126 -6.32 15.18 0.14
N GLY A 127 -6.54 14.28 1.11
CA GLY A 127 -6.75 14.64 2.51
C GLY A 127 -5.50 15.12 3.24
N GLY A 128 -5.63 15.39 4.54
CA GLY A 128 -4.56 16.01 5.33
C GLY A 128 -3.36 15.09 5.62
N LEU A 129 -3.57 13.78 5.69
CA LEU A 129 -2.56 12.81 6.16
C LEU A 129 -2.62 11.48 5.40
N VAL A 130 -1.46 11.00 4.97
CA VAL A 130 -1.24 9.63 4.48
C VAL A 130 -0.04 9.03 5.22
N ARG A 131 -0.27 7.98 5.99
CA ARG A 131 0.76 7.18 6.66
C ARG A 131 0.64 5.73 6.21
N ALA A 132 1.74 5.18 5.68
CA ALA A 132 1.87 3.77 5.32
C ALA A 132 3.11 3.19 6.01
N HIS A 133 2.96 2.09 6.74
CA HIS A 133 4.04 1.49 7.51
C HIS A 133 4.05 -0.04 7.36
N VAL A 134 5.17 -0.61 6.88
CA VAL A 134 5.38 -2.05 6.81
C VAL A 134 6.47 -2.44 7.81
N THR A 135 6.13 -3.15 8.88
CA THR A 135 7.07 -3.35 9.99
C THR A 135 8.10 -4.46 9.74
N SER A 136 7.95 -5.27 8.68
CA SER A 136 8.93 -6.30 8.28
C SER A 136 9.22 -6.29 6.79
N GLU A 137 8.30 -6.75 5.95
CA GLU A 137 8.56 -6.93 4.51
C GLU A 137 7.35 -6.59 3.66
N GLY A 138 7.57 -5.76 2.63
CA GLY A 138 6.56 -5.38 1.66
C GLY A 138 6.81 -4.01 1.04
N ASP A 139 6.24 -3.85 -0.15
CA ASP A 139 6.35 -2.61 -0.91
C ASP A 139 5.29 -1.59 -0.49
N ILE A 140 5.64 -0.31 -0.59
CA ILE A 140 4.71 0.80 -0.39
C ILE A 140 4.61 1.59 -1.68
N ARG A 141 3.39 1.72 -2.21
CA ARG A 141 3.11 2.50 -3.43
C ARG A 141 2.07 3.58 -3.11
N LEU A 142 2.48 4.82 -3.24
CA LEU A 142 1.66 6.02 -3.03
C LEU A 142 1.52 6.77 -4.35
N ILE A 143 0.32 6.81 -4.94
CA ILE A 143 0.10 7.34 -6.30
C ILE A 143 -0.97 8.44 -6.28
N ASN A 144 -0.73 9.55 -6.98
CA ASN A 144 -1.64 10.69 -7.03
C ASN A 144 -2.04 11.18 -5.63
N ILE A 145 -1.03 11.37 -4.78
CA ILE A 145 -1.21 11.87 -3.41
C ILE A 145 -1.02 13.38 -3.36
N SER A 146 -1.94 14.10 -2.73
CA SER A 146 -1.86 15.56 -2.53
C SER A 146 -2.21 15.92 -1.08
N ALA A 147 -1.31 15.58 -0.15
CA ALA A 147 -1.51 15.72 1.31
C ALA A 147 -0.43 16.60 1.95
N LEU A 148 -0.74 17.22 3.09
CA LEU A 148 0.21 18.02 3.88
C LEU A 148 1.20 17.16 4.67
N SER A 149 0.82 15.96 5.07
CA SER A 149 1.67 15.04 5.81
C SER A 149 1.69 13.67 5.14
N VAL A 150 2.85 13.25 4.64
CA VAL A 150 3.03 11.92 4.04
C VAL A 150 4.18 11.20 4.74
N SER A 151 3.93 9.99 5.25
CA SER A 151 4.98 9.09 5.73
C SER A 151 4.84 7.71 5.08
N ALA A 152 5.94 7.21 4.52
CA ALA A 152 6.05 5.81 4.07
C ALA A 152 7.32 5.20 4.65
N GLU A 153 7.16 4.12 5.41
CA GLU A 153 8.25 3.50 6.15
C GLU A 153 8.17 1.98 6.01
N ASN A 154 9.28 1.33 5.64
CA ASN A 154 9.38 -0.12 5.67
C ASN A 154 10.74 -0.60 6.19
N VAL A 155 10.85 -1.90 6.45
CA VAL A 155 12.13 -2.54 6.76
C VAL A 155 12.75 -3.12 5.49
N MET A 156 12.03 -3.97 4.77
CA MET A 156 12.45 -4.49 3.46
C MET A 156 11.36 -4.28 2.41
N GLY A 157 11.75 -3.83 1.22
CA GLY A 157 10.88 -3.60 0.07
C GLY A 157 11.05 -2.21 -0.52
N ASP A 158 10.42 -1.96 -1.66
CA ASP A 158 10.51 -0.69 -2.36
C ASP A 158 9.46 0.31 -1.86
N ILE A 159 9.84 1.59 -1.87
CA ILE A 159 8.91 2.71 -1.61
C ILE A 159 8.82 3.54 -2.87
N PHE A 160 7.62 3.64 -3.43
CA PHE A 160 7.33 4.48 -4.58
C PHE A 160 6.32 5.57 -4.19
N PHE A 161 6.69 6.82 -4.42
CA PHE A 161 5.81 7.97 -4.24
C PHE A 161 5.70 8.77 -5.55
N ASP A 162 4.47 9.02 -5.97
CA ASP A 162 4.11 9.93 -7.05
C ASP A 162 2.97 10.84 -6.54
N GLY A 163 3.29 12.10 -6.28
CA GLY A 163 2.36 13.01 -5.64
C GLY A 163 2.84 14.46 -5.63
N ASP A 164 1.95 15.35 -5.20
CA ASP A 164 2.23 16.78 -5.06
C ASP A 164 2.97 17.07 -3.76
N ILE A 165 3.78 18.14 -3.81
CA ILE A 165 4.41 18.71 -2.63
C ILE A 165 3.68 20.01 -2.29
N LYS A 166 2.92 20.00 -1.20
CA LYS A 166 2.11 21.10 -0.73
C LYS A 166 2.97 22.09 0.07
N PRO A 167 2.77 23.41 -0.08
CA PRO A 167 3.38 24.40 0.79
C PRO A 167 3.07 24.11 2.27
N GLY A 168 4.07 24.21 3.14
CA GLY A 168 3.98 23.82 4.56
C GLY A 168 3.96 22.30 4.81
N GLY A 169 4.07 21.49 3.76
CA GLY A 169 3.99 20.04 3.86
C GLY A 169 5.24 19.38 4.44
N THR A 170 5.05 18.19 5.02
CA THR A 170 6.12 17.34 5.57
C THR A 170 6.03 15.94 4.98
N TYR A 171 7.13 15.51 4.38
CA TYR A 171 7.23 14.24 3.67
C TYR A 171 8.39 13.43 4.24
N ARG A 172 8.11 12.21 4.69
CA ARG A 172 9.08 11.30 5.29
C ARG A 172 9.06 9.94 4.59
N PHE A 173 10.23 9.49 4.18
CA PHE A 173 10.40 8.19 3.53
C PHE A 173 11.58 7.47 4.18
N SER A 174 11.37 6.25 4.68
CA SER A 174 12.42 5.50 5.37
C SER A 174 12.40 4.02 5.01
N SER A 175 13.56 3.46 4.69
CA SER A 175 13.74 2.02 4.48
C SER A 175 15.06 1.53 5.07
N ILE A 176 15.13 0.25 5.45
CA ILE A 176 16.41 -0.40 5.75
C ILE A 176 17.03 -0.96 4.47
N SER A 177 16.24 -1.59 3.60
CA SER A 177 16.72 -2.20 2.36
C SER A 177 15.62 -2.16 1.27
N GLY A 178 16.02 -1.77 0.06
CA GLY A 178 15.14 -1.60 -1.09
C GLY A 178 15.49 -0.32 -1.86
N VAL A 179 14.60 0.10 -2.75
CA VAL A 179 14.72 1.36 -3.49
C VAL A 179 13.62 2.32 -3.08
N ILE A 180 14.00 3.54 -2.73
CA ILE A 180 13.05 4.64 -2.53
C ILE A 180 13.05 5.50 -3.79
N THR A 181 11.93 5.54 -4.49
CA THR A 181 11.74 6.35 -5.70
C THR A 181 10.68 7.42 -5.44
N LEU A 182 11.07 8.69 -5.56
CA LEU A 182 10.18 9.84 -5.39
C LEU A 182 10.04 10.58 -6.73
N ARG A 183 8.82 10.61 -7.26
CA ARG A 183 8.43 11.42 -8.44
C ARG A 183 7.75 12.69 -7.95
N ILE A 184 8.40 13.83 -8.17
CA ILE A 184 7.98 15.12 -7.62
C ILE A 184 7.79 16.13 -8.77
N PRO A 185 6.72 16.96 -8.75
CA PRO A 185 6.52 18.04 -9.73
C PRO A 185 7.65 19.08 -9.67
N PHE A 186 8.14 19.52 -10.82
CA PHE A 186 9.26 20.47 -10.89
C PHE A 186 8.97 21.89 -10.37
N GLU A 187 7.69 22.29 -10.34
CA GLU A 187 7.24 23.58 -9.77
C GLU A 187 7.13 23.55 -8.24
N SER A 188 7.46 22.41 -7.60
CA SER A 188 7.36 22.25 -6.16
C SER A 188 8.42 23.07 -5.42
N SER A 189 8.05 23.60 -4.25
CA SER A 189 8.98 24.28 -3.37
C SER A 189 9.25 23.50 -2.09
N PHE A 190 10.51 23.09 -1.85
CA PHE A 190 10.85 22.26 -0.70
C PHE A 190 12.33 22.31 -0.31
N ARG A 191 12.59 22.05 0.96
CA ARG A 191 13.91 21.67 1.48
C ARG A 191 14.03 20.16 1.49
N ILE A 192 15.18 19.65 1.07
CA ILE A 192 15.44 18.21 0.98
C ILE A 192 16.61 17.81 1.86
N VAL A 193 16.45 16.67 2.55
CA VAL A 193 17.52 15.91 3.19
C VAL A 193 17.36 14.45 2.81
N ALA A 194 18.26 13.92 1.98
CA ALA A 194 18.31 12.50 1.64
C ALA A 194 19.59 11.88 2.21
N THR A 195 19.50 10.72 2.84
CA THR A 195 20.64 10.05 3.48
C THR A 195 20.69 8.57 3.11
N ALA A 196 21.83 8.13 2.59
CA ALA A 196 22.15 6.74 2.26
C ALA A 196 23.44 6.32 2.99
N PRO A 197 23.36 6.01 4.30
CA PRO A 197 24.54 5.86 5.16
C PRO A 197 25.52 4.78 4.71
N SER A 198 25.02 3.63 4.24
CA SER A 198 25.88 2.49 3.88
C SER A 198 26.27 2.45 2.40
N THR A 199 25.45 3.01 1.50
CA THR A 199 25.63 2.84 0.04
C THR A 199 26.14 4.09 -0.67
N ARG A 200 25.87 5.30 -0.15
CA ARG A 200 26.05 6.57 -0.88
C ARG A 200 25.23 6.64 -2.18
N ASP A 201 24.25 5.76 -2.34
CA ASP A 201 23.52 5.56 -3.59
C ASP A 201 22.29 6.50 -3.63
N ILE A 202 22.55 7.77 -4.00
CA ILE A 202 21.54 8.83 -4.09
C ILE A 202 21.60 9.45 -5.48
N PHE A 203 20.55 9.27 -6.27
CA PHE A 203 20.38 9.85 -7.60
C PHE A 203 19.43 11.04 -7.55
N VAL A 204 19.96 12.23 -7.87
CA VAL A 204 19.24 13.50 -7.90
C VAL A 204 19.38 14.22 -9.24
N ASP A 205 19.69 13.49 -10.32
CA ASP A 205 19.97 14.07 -11.65
C ASP A 205 18.86 15.00 -12.13
N SER A 206 17.61 14.65 -11.82
CA SER A 206 16.43 15.44 -12.12
C SER A 206 16.33 16.77 -11.35
N LEU A 207 17.19 16.99 -10.36
CA LEU A 207 17.18 18.12 -9.42
C LEU A 207 18.54 18.87 -9.34
N LEU A 208 19.51 18.56 -10.21
CA LEU A 208 20.87 19.13 -10.13
C LEU A 208 20.91 20.65 -10.30
N ASP A 209 19.95 21.22 -11.03
CA ASP A 209 19.86 22.67 -11.27
C ASP A 209 19.52 23.48 -10.01
N PHE A 210 19.12 22.83 -8.90
CA PHE A 210 18.67 23.48 -7.68
C PHE A 210 19.73 23.60 -6.58
N GLY A 211 21.03 23.54 -6.95
CA GLY A 211 22.13 23.78 -6.01
C GLY A 211 22.19 22.75 -4.88
N LEU A 212 21.74 21.52 -5.13
CA LEU A 212 21.86 20.40 -4.20
C LEU A 212 23.33 20.11 -3.92
N ARG A 213 23.66 19.82 -2.66
CA ARG A 213 25.04 19.55 -2.23
C ARG A 213 25.13 18.18 -1.58
N PHE A 214 26.09 17.40 -2.06
CA PHE A 214 26.51 16.18 -1.40
C PHE A 214 27.42 16.54 -0.22
N VAL A 215 27.12 15.98 0.95
CA VAL A 215 27.86 16.13 2.20
C VAL A 215 28.09 14.76 2.82
N SER A 216 28.86 14.70 3.92
CA SER A 216 29.14 13.44 4.63
C SER A 216 29.81 12.38 3.73
N GLU A 217 30.77 12.80 2.90
CA GLU A 217 31.46 11.96 1.89
C GLU A 217 30.48 11.29 0.91
N GLY A 218 29.46 12.03 0.46
CA GLY A 218 28.46 11.56 -0.50
C GLY A 218 27.31 10.74 0.13
N ARG A 219 27.32 10.50 1.45
CA ARG A 219 26.25 9.75 2.13
C ARG A 219 24.96 10.55 2.31
N ARG A 220 25.01 11.86 2.14
CA ARG A 220 23.87 12.75 2.39
C ARG A 220 23.79 13.83 1.33
N VAL A 221 22.59 14.12 0.86
CA VAL A 221 22.27 15.26 0.00
C VAL A 221 21.41 16.23 0.79
N ILE A 222 21.76 17.51 0.74
CA ILE A 222 20.97 18.61 1.29
C ILE A 222 20.78 19.70 0.23
N GLY A 223 19.63 20.37 0.28
CA GLY A 223 19.42 21.53 -0.57
C GLY A 223 18.00 22.06 -0.49
N GLN A 224 17.72 23.01 -1.37
CA GLN A 224 16.45 23.70 -1.45
C GLN A 224 16.06 23.89 -2.91
N VAL A 225 14.80 23.57 -3.22
CA VAL A 225 14.15 23.80 -4.51
C VAL A 225 13.11 24.91 -4.30
N GLY A 226 13.15 25.95 -5.15
CA GLY A 226 12.30 27.15 -5.00
C GLY A 226 12.50 27.87 -3.66
N GLY A 227 11.41 28.35 -3.05
CA GLY A 227 11.38 29.02 -1.74
C GLY A 227 11.64 28.14 -0.50
N GLY A 228 11.60 26.81 -0.62
CA GLY A 228 11.77 25.88 0.49
C GLY A 228 10.51 25.69 1.37
N ASP A 229 9.32 25.77 0.78
CA ASP A 229 8.05 25.83 1.52
C ASP A 229 7.61 24.53 2.18
N ALA A 230 8.09 23.38 1.69
CA ALA A 230 7.87 22.06 2.28
C ALA A 230 9.18 21.41 2.77
N THR A 231 9.09 20.30 3.48
CA THR A 231 10.26 19.51 3.89
C THR A 231 10.15 18.06 3.44
N ILE A 232 11.22 17.55 2.83
CA ILE A 232 11.34 16.16 2.40
C ILE A 232 12.54 15.53 3.10
N ASN A 233 12.28 14.49 3.87
CA ASN A 233 13.30 13.70 4.54
C ASN A 233 13.27 12.26 4.02
N VAL A 234 14.41 11.78 3.53
CA VAL A 234 14.55 10.43 3.00
C VAL A 234 15.75 9.75 3.64
N ILE A 235 15.54 8.53 4.14
CA ILE A 235 16.62 7.69 4.67
C ILE A 235 16.49 6.29 4.08
N ASN A 236 17.57 5.79 3.50
CA ASN A 236 17.66 4.39 3.10
C ASN A 236 18.97 3.80 3.64
N GLN A 237 18.88 2.88 4.60
CA GLN A 237 20.07 2.40 5.29
C GLN A 237 21.02 1.66 4.34
N ARG A 238 20.50 0.70 3.58
CA ARG A 238 21.24 -0.22 2.70
C ARG A 238 20.57 -0.33 1.33
N GLY A 239 20.28 0.80 0.71
CA GLY A 239 19.61 0.81 -0.57
C GLY A 239 19.85 2.09 -1.35
N ARG A 240 19.04 2.26 -2.39
CA ARG A 240 19.12 3.38 -3.32
C ARG A 240 18.01 4.38 -3.05
N ILE A 241 18.31 5.66 -3.25
CA ILE A 241 17.33 6.74 -3.29
C ILE A 241 17.36 7.35 -4.69
N VAL A 242 16.20 7.45 -5.34
CA VAL A 242 16.04 8.02 -6.68
C VAL A 242 15.01 9.14 -6.65
N PHE A 243 15.40 10.32 -7.09
CA PHE A 243 14.51 11.43 -7.36
C PHE A 243 14.27 11.55 -8.86
N LEU A 244 13.00 11.58 -9.25
CA LEU A 244 12.57 11.72 -10.63
C LEU A 244 11.70 12.96 -10.77
N ARG A 245 11.85 13.64 -11.91
CA ARG A 245 10.97 14.73 -12.30
C ARG A 245 9.63 14.16 -12.78
N ARG A 246 8.53 14.82 -12.38
CA ARG A 246 7.20 14.65 -12.95
C ARG A 246 6.81 15.87 -13.76
#